data_AF-A0A9W6QID0-F1
#
_entry.id   AF-A0A9W6QID0-F1
#
_cell.length_a   1.000
_cell.length_b   1.000
_cell.length_c   1.000
_cell.angle_alpha   90.00
_cell.angle_beta   90.00
_cell.angle_gamma   90.00
#
_symmetry.space_group_name_H-M   'P 1'
#
loop_
_entity.id
_entity.type
_entity.pdbx_description
1 polymer ?
#
loop_
_entity_poly.entity_id
_entity_poly.type
_entity_poly.pdbx_seq_one_letter_code
_entity_poly.pdbx_strand_id
1 'polypeptide(L)'
;MTAGAPAQAAFPGVNGKIYLRISGEVHTVDPDGGNPTQLTSTGGTASEPRVNGDGTKVAFLGTQSGSRQVYTMDPDGTGVTQVTTGSAAFGNSLAWSPAGDRLVYVAGGYITTIDPDGTDPFSLGVSGTSMSWSPDGTKIAYIGTGNIHTINTDGTGDTAVTSVNLTQAAAEPDWSPDGTKIAFTISRIGFPSQIHTIDATGANLTNLSNNGENEFSPVWSPDGAKIIAFRQGYGLLSMNTDGTGKSIIYSNTGAVPTDWSISTTPPGADVSVSVSDSADPVALGGDPYTYTVTVANAGPTGATGLTVSTTLSGANRTINSAVSSQGSCAVSAPTVSCTLGAVAASGSATVTISATPSATGTITATSTVSATETDPNSGNNTAAQSTTVNNALGCTITGTPGNDTLNGTNGADVICGLGGDDIINGGNNNDTIYGGADDDDIDGGNGDDTIHAGTGDDTIDGGNSDDILHGGDGDDVMGGGNGADYLYGEAGNDTNYGETFLGSLLYLFDNGNDHIYGGPGNDDLDGQNGNDTIVDHDGTDTMSGSNGNDTIDVQDGVGGDTANGGLGSDTCVVDGGDTTSSC
;
A
#
# COMPACT_ATOMS: atom_id res chain seq x y z
N MET A 1 47.84 4.97 32.66
CA MET A 1 46.87 5.68 31.81
C MET A 1 45.49 5.24 32.25
N THR A 2 44.87 6.02 33.12
CA THR A 2 43.51 5.76 33.63
C THR A 2 42.53 6.15 32.52
N ALA A 3 42.05 5.14 31.78
CA ALA A 3 40.99 5.33 30.81
C ALA A 3 39.74 5.85 31.56
N GLY A 4 39.39 7.11 31.32
CA GLY A 4 38.11 7.65 31.74
C GLY A 4 37.01 6.84 31.07
N ALA A 5 35.91 6.60 31.81
CA ALA A 5 34.72 5.97 31.26
C ALA A 5 34.34 6.67 29.93
N PRO A 6 34.20 5.93 28.81
CA PRO A 6 33.76 6.52 27.56
C PRO A 6 32.35 7.07 27.75
N ALA A 7 32.08 8.24 27.16
CA ALA A 7 30.71 8.77 27.11
C ALA A 7 29.83 7.76 26.36
N GLN A 8 28.59 7.61 26.83
CA GLN A 8 27.56 6.77 26.21
C GLN A 8 27.58 7.02 24.70
N ALA A 9 27.78 5.97 23.90
CA ALA A 9 27.71 6.09 22.45
C ALA A 9 26.27 6.46 22.10
N ALA A 10 26.07 7.65 21.53
CA ALA A 10 24.81 7.91 20.85
C ALA A 10 24.82 7.00 19.61
N PHE A 11 23.88 6.06 19.55
CA PHE A 11 23.59 5.25 18.36
C PHE A 11 23.43 6.18 17.14
N PRO A 12 23.60 5.69 15.90
CA PRO A 12 23.60 6.54 14.71
C PRO A 12 22.35 7.41 14.74
N GLY A 13 22.57 8.73 14.72
CA GLY A 13 21.48 9.67 14.48
C GLY A 13 20.82 9.34 13.15
N VAL A 14 19.61 9.87 12.91
CA VAL A 14 18.85 9.70 11.65
C VAL A 14 19.66 10.08 10.39
N ASN A 15 20.77 10.78 10.58
CA ASN A 15 21.79 11.17 9.61
C ASN A 15 22.96 10.17 9.44
N GLY A 16 22.84 8.96 9.99
CA GLY A 16 23.76 7.86 9.76
C GLY A 16 25.14 8.04 10.35
N LYS A 17 25.32 8.82 11.43
CA LYS A 17 26.62 9.04 12.09
C LYS A 17 26.58 8.77 13.59
N ILE A 18 27.68 8.27 14.15
CA ILE A 18 27.84 7.99 15.58
C ILE A 18 28.52 9.19 16.26
N TYR A 19 27.97 9.62 17.39
CA TYR A 19 28.54 10.72 18.18
C TYR A 19 29.14 10.20 19.48
N LEU A 20 30.39 10.57 19.73
CA LEU A 20 31.13 10.11 20.89
C LEU A 20 32.05 11.18 21.45
N ARG A 21 32.48 10.98 22.70
CA ARG A 21 33.45 11.84 23.37
C ARG A 21 34.86 11.26 23.23
N ILE A 22 35.78 12.02 22.62
CA ILE A 22 37.22 11.69 22.57
C ILE A 22 37.99 12.85 23.17
N SER A 23 38.82 12.57 24.18
CA SER A 23 39.67 13.58 24.84
C SER A 23 38.91 14.80 25.36
N GLY A 24 37.62 14.63 25.71
CA GLY A 24 36.77 15.72 26.18
C GLY A 24 36.18 16.61 25.09
N GLU A 25 36.11 16.11 23.85
CA GLU A 25 35.45 16.80 22.73
C GLU A 25 34.45 15.86 22.06
N VAL A 26 33.36 16.42 21.54
CA VAL A 26 32.41 15.68 20.71
C VAL A 26 33.05 15.45 19.36
N HIS A 27 33.02 14.20 18.93
CA HIS A 27 33.43 13.76 17.60
C HIS A 27 32.26 13.04 16.95
N THR A 28 32.27 13.06 15.62
CA THR A 28 31.44 12.19 14.80
C THR A 28 32.30 11.16 14.09
N VAL A 29 31.78 9.97 13.88
CA VAL A 29 32.40 8.92 13.08
C VAL A 29 31.35 8.26 12.20
N ASP A 30 31.73 7.91 10.99
CA ASP A 30 30.85 7.16 10.09
C ASP A 30 30.73 5.70 10.62
N PRO A 31 29.53 5.08 10.56
CA PRO A 31 29.26 3.78 11.17
C PRO A 31 30.07 2.63 10.56
N ASP A 32 30.48 2.79 9.30
CA ASP A 32 31.33 1.87 8.52
C ASP A 32 32.82 1.98 8.89
N GLY A 33 33.18 2.93 9.76
CA GLY A 33 34.53 3.14 10.24
C GLY A 33 35.27 4.21 9.44
N GLY A 34 35.86 5.16 10.17
CA GLY A 34 36.65 6.25 9.63
C GLY A 34 37.40 6.97 10.75
N ASN A 35 38.25 7.94 10.40
CA ASN A 35 38.87 8.79 11.41
C ASN A 35 37.79 9.67 12.06
N PRO A 36 37.67 9.70 13.40
CA PRO A 36 36.73 10.58 14.08
C PRO A 36 36.97 12.04 13.68
N THR A 37 35.90 12.72 13.26
CA THR A 37 35.92 14.15 12.98
C THR A 37 35.50 14.90 14.24
N GLN A 38 36.39 15.73 14.77
CA GLN A 38 36.11 16.57 15.94
C GLN A 38 35.09 17.64 15.57
N LEU A 39 33.98 17.72 16.32
CA LEU A 39 32.91 18.71 16.13
C LEU A 39 33.02 19.89 17.08
N THR A 40 33.58 19.69 18.28
CA THR A 40 33.68 20.75 19.30
C THR A 40 35.13 21.10 19.61
N SER A 41 35.37 22.34 20.04
CA SER A 41 36.69 22.82 20.50
C SER A 41 36.55 23.49 21.87
N THR A 42 36.02 22.76 22.84
CA THR A 42 35.73 23.20 24.22
C THR A 42 36.93 23.19 25.18
N GLY A 43 38.11 22.80 24.72
CA GLY A 43 39.30 22.63 25.56
C GLY A 43 39.23 21.35 26.42
N GLY A 44 38.52 20.32 25.95
CA GLY A 44 38.43 19.02 26.60
C GLY A 44 37.32 18.91 27.65
N THR A 45 36.28 19.74 27.58
CA THR A 45 35.19 19.77 28.57
C THR A 45 33.85 19.25 28.07
N ALA A 46 33.72 19.00 26.77
CA ALA A 46 32.52 18.43 26.17
C ALA A 46 32.35 16.95 26.56
N SER A 47 31.09 16.54 26.71
CA SER A 47 30.69 15.23 27.20
C SER A 47 29.22 14.95 26.94
N GLU A 48 28.83 13.69 26.99
CA GLU A 48 27.45 13.23 26.79
C GLU A 48 26.77 13.80 25.52
N PRO A 49 27.35 13.62 24.31
CA PRO A 49 26.64 13.95 23.10
C PRO A 49 25.37 13.10 22.99
N ARG A 50 24.25 13.72 22.61
CA ARG A 50 22.95 13.08 22.36
C ARG A 50 22.32 13.71 21.14
N VAL A 51 21.88 12.89 20.20
CA VAL A 51 21.15 13.35 19.01
C VAL A 51 19.66 13.32 19.31
N ASN A 52 18.90 14.30 18.81
CA ASN A 52 17.44 14.28 18.91
C ASN A 52 16.83 13.26 17.93
N GLY A 53 15.53 12.96 18.10
CA GLY A 53 14.85 11.88 17.38
C GLY A 53 14.81 12.01 15.85
N ASP A 54 14.91 13.22 15.31
CA ASP A 54 14.93 13.48 13.86
C ASP A 54 16.35 13.68 13.28
N GLY A 55 17.39 13.61 14.13
CA GLY A 55 18.78 13.78 13.73
C GLY A 55 19.21 15.23 13.47
N THR A 56 18.34 16.22 13.61
CA THR A 56 18.63 17.61 13.21
C THR A 56 19.48 18.37 14.22
N LYS A 57 19.59 17.90 15.47
CA LYS A 57 20.35 18.55 16.54
C LYS A 57 21.13 17.57 17.41
N VAL A 58 22.27 18.02 17.89
CA VAL A 58 23.10 17.33 18.86
C VAL A 58 23.20 18.18 20.13
N ALA A 59 22.76 17.64 21.26
CA ALA A 59 22.99 18.23 22.57
C ALA A 59 24.24 17.64 23.21
N PHE A 60 24.96 18.43 23.99
CA PHE A 60 26.11 17.98 24.76
C PHE A 60 26.29 18.82 26.01
N LEU A 61 27.00 18.28 27.00
CA LEU A 61 27.40 19.00 28.19
C LEU A 61 28.82 19.57 27.99
N GLY A 62 29.00 20.88 28.20
CA GLY A 62 30.30 21.56 28.13
C GLY A 62 30.59 22.35 29.40
N THR A 63 31.87 22.60 29.72
CA THR A 63 32.23 23.45 30.87
C THR A 63 32.88 24.75 30.39
N GLN A 64 32.27 25.88 30.73
CA GLN A 64 32.82 27.20 30.46
C GLN A 64 32.94 27.99 31.77
N SER A 65 34.10 28.59 32.01
CA SER A 65 34.38 29.40 33.21
C SER A 65 34.09 28.69 34.55
N GLY A 66 34.27 27.37 34.60
CA GLY A 66 34.08 26.56 35.81
C GLY A 66 32.64 26.09 36.06
N SER A 67 31.69 26.45 35.20
CA SER A 67 30.30 25.99 35.27
C SER A 67 29.96 25.10 34.08
N ARG A 68 29.38 23.92 34.35
CA ARG A 68 28.96 22.98 33.31
C ARG A 68 27.55 23.34 32.84
N GLN A 69 27.34 23.34 31.53
CA GLN A 69 26.12 23.82 30.88
C GLN A 69 25.69 22.84 29.79
N VAL A 70 24.42 22.91 29.41
CA VAL A 70 23.88 22.18 28.25
C VAL A 70 24.05 23.07 27.02
N TYR A 71 24.56 22.48 25.95
CA TYR A 71 24.72 23.12 24.64
C TYR A 71 24.00 22.27 23.58
N THR A 72 23.54 22.91 22.51
CA THR A 72 23.06 22.26 21.29
C THR A 72 23.90 22.73 20.11
N MET A 73 23.99 21.91 19.07
CA MET A 73 24.68 22.21 17.81
C MET A 73 24.02 21.47 16.66
N ASP A 74 24.31 21.90 15.44
CA ASP A 74 23.98 21.16 14.24
C ASP A 74 24.87 19.90 14.12
N PRO A 75 24.40 18.85 13.41
CA PRO A 75 25.13 17.59 13.20
C PRO A 75 26.56 17.73 12.66
N ASP A 76 26.82 18.78 11.89
CA ASP A 76 28.13 19.11 11.33
C ASP A 76 29.05 19.87 12.30
N GLY A 77 28.60 20.11 13.54
CA GLY A 77 29.32 20.86 14.57
C GLY A 77 29.12 22.37 14.51
N THR A 78 28.34 22.89 13.56
CA THR A 78 28.01 24.32 13.48
C THR A 78 26.84 24.68 14.40
N GLY A 79 26.46 25.96 14.45
CA GLY A 79 25.26 26.39 15.19
C GLY A 79 25.29 26.21 16.71
N VAL A 80 26.48 26.10 17.32
CA VAL A 80 26.63 25.85 18.77
C VAL A 80 25.94 26.94 19.59
N THR A 81 24.94 26.55 20.37
CA THR A 81 24.13 27.43 21.21
C THR A 81 24.10 26.90 22.64
N GLN A 82 24.28 27.78 23.63
CA GLN A 82 24.14 27.42 25.04
C GLN A 82 22.65 27.43 25.43
N VAL A 83 22.14 26.33 25.96
CA VAL A 83 20.74 26.16 26.36
C VAL A 83 20.52 26.70 27.78
N THR A 84 21.37 26.32 28.73
CA THR A 84 21.20 26.70 30.14
C THR A 84 21.89 28.04 30.45
N THR A 85 21.19 29.01 31.06
CA THR A 85 21.72 30.37 31.28
C THR A 85 21.84 30.80 32.76
N GLY A 86 21.72 29.88 33.72
CA GLY A 86 21.78 30.24 35.15
C GLY A 86 22.03 29.12 36.16
N SER A 87 21.59 27.88 35.89
CA SER A 87 21.87 26.72 36.75
C SER A 87 22.91 25.83 36.09
N ALA A 88 23.94 25.42 36.84
CA ALA A 88 24.93 24.48 36.33
C ALA A 88 24.29 23.11 36.13
N ALA A 89 24.58 22.48 34.99
CA ALA A 89 24.33 21.07 34.78
C ALA A 89 25.28 20.25 35.67
N PHE A 90 24.75 19.29 36.42
CA PHE A 90 25.53 18.40 37.29
C PHE A 90 25.57 16.98 36.74
N GLY A 91 26.68 16.29 36.99
CA GLY A 91 26.85 14.90 36.56
C GLY A 91 26.91 14.74 35.03
N ASN A 92 26.94 13.48 34.59
CA ASN A 92 27.00 13.09 33.18
C ASN A 92 25.63 12.53 32.77
N SER A 93 24.61 13.39 32.72
CA SER A 93 23.26 12.93 32.39
C SER A 93 22.53 13.96 31.55
N LEU A 94 22.27 13.58 30.30
CA LEU A 94 21.59 14.39 29.31
C LEU A 94 20.83 13.43 28.38
N ALA A 95 19.58 13.74 28.04
CA ALA A 95 18.82 13.02 27.03
C ALA A 95 17.77 13.92 26.37
N TRP A 96 17.44 13.60 25.11
CA TRP A 96 16.37 14.23 24.36
C TRP A 96 15.05 13.51 24.57
N SER A 97 13.94 14.27 24.58
CA SER A 97 12.63 13.69 24.35
C SER A 97 12.57 13.07 22.94
N PRO A 98 11.74 12.04 22.72
CA PRO A 98 11.61 11.41 21.40
C PRO A 98 11.18 12.39 20.31
N ALA A 99 10.33 13.36 20.65
CA ALA A 99 9.89 14.42 19.74
C ALA A 99 10.97 15.50 19.48
N GLY A 100 12.08 15.49 20.23
CA GLY A 100 13.14 16.49 20.11
C GLY A 100 12.77 17.88 20.64
N ASP A 101 11.63 18.00 21.32
CA ASP A 101 11.07 19.26 21.83
C ASP A 101 11.52 19.60 23.26
N ARG A 102 12.12 18.65 23.99
CA ARG A 102 12.65 18.86 25.35
C ARG A 102 13.95 18.13 25.60
N LEU A 103 14.76 18.67 26.50
CA LEU A 103 15.95 18.07 27.06
C LEU A 103 15.74 17.75 28.54
N VAL A 104 16.33 16.66 29.03
CA VAL A 104 16.41 16.37 30.48
C VAL A 104 17.86 16.37 30.94
N TYR A 105 18.13 17.04 32.05
CA TYR A 105 19.45 17.15 32.67
C TYR A 105 19.33 17.27 34.20
N VAL A 106 20.45 17.33 34.92
CA VAL A 106 20.43 17.56 36.38
C VAL A 106 20.82 19.00 36.68
N ALA A 107 19.94 19.75 37.35
CA ALA A 107 20.15 21.14 37.75
C ALA A 107 19.99 21.26 39.29
N GLY A 108 21.00 21.80 39.97
CA GLY A 108 20.94 21.99 41.43
C GLY A 108 20.69 20.71 42.24
N GLY A 109 21.04 19.54 41.68
CA GLY A 109 20.81 18.22 42.30
C GLY A 109 19.47 17.57 41.96
N TYR A 110 18.61 18.22 41.18
CA TYR A 110 17.30 17.71 40.76
C TYR A 110 17.26 17.44 39.26
N ILE A 111 16.52 16.41 38.87
CA ILE A 111 16.22 16.15 37.46
C ILE A 111 15.31 17.26 36.95
N THR A 112 15.71 17.89 35.86
CA THR A 112 15.06 19.08 35.30
C THR A 112 14.90 18.89 33.79
N THR A 113 13.71 19.16 33.26
CA THR A 113 13.48 19.29 31.83
C THR A 113 13.58 20.75 31.40
N ILE A 114 13.91 21.01 30.14
CA ILE A 114 14.02 22.36 29.58
C ILE A 114 13.78 22.30 28.07
N ASP A 115 13.26 23.39 27.50
CA ASP A 115 13.14 23.50 26.06
C ASP A 115 14.52 23.70 25.42
N PRO A 116 14.76 23.21 24.20
CA PRO A 116 16.06 23.28 23.53
C PRO A 116 16.55 24.71 23.25
N ASP A 117 15.64 25.69 23.24
CA ASP A 117 15.95 27.11 23.14
C ASP A 117 16.33 27.76 24.49
N GLY A 118 16.33 26.97 25.57
CA GLY A 118 16.67 27.39 26.92
C GLY A 118 15.50 27.92 27.74
N THR A 119 14.28 27.88 27.20
CA THR A 119 13.08 28.33 27.91
C THR A 119 12.42 27.21 28.72
N ASP A 120 11.44 27.58 29.56
CA ASP A 120 10.60 26.66 30.34
C ASP A 120 11.33 25.55 31.14
N PRO A 121 12.31 25.88 32.00
CA PRO A 121 12.93 24.87 32.86
C PRO A 121 11.95 24.37 33.92
N PHE A 122 11.73 23.06 33.97
CA PHE A 122 10.82 22.40 34.91
C PHE A 122 11.53 21.34 35.75
N SER A 123 11.56 21.51 37.07
CA SER A 123 12.16 20.54 37.99
C SER A 123 11.16 19.43 38.32
N LEU A 124 11.57 18.17 38.15
CA LEU A 124 10.76 17.00 38.48
C LEU A 124 10.73 16.68 39.98
N GLY A 125 11.41 17.46 40.82
CA GLY A 125 11.40 17.31 42.28
C GLY A 125 12.17 16.10 42.83
N VAL A 126 12.74 15.26 41.95
CA VAL A 126 13.53 14.07 42.31
C VAL A 126 15.01 14.26 42.01
N SER A 127 15.86 13.61 42.80
CA SER A 127 17.31 13.59 42.62
C SER A 127 17.76 12.27 42.03
N GLY A 128 18.56 12.31 40.97
CA GLY A 128 19.06 11.10 40.32
C GLY A 128 20.03 11.37 39.19
N THR A 129 20.40 10.33 38.47
CA THR A 129 21.34 10.39 37.33
C THR A 129 20.96 9.40 36.24
N SER A 130 21.61 9.46 35.08
CA SER A 130 21.41 8.55 33.95
C SER A 130 19.95 8.49 33.49
N MET A 131 19.48 9.57 32.90
CA MET A 131 18.09 9.69 32.45
C MET A 131 17.91 9.15 31.03
N SER A 132 16.79 8.46 30.81
CA SER A 132 16.31 8.05 29.48
C SER A 132 14.81 8.31 29.38
N TRP A 133 14.37 8.89 28.26
CA TRP A 133 12.95 9.08 27.98
C TRP A 133 12.31 7.78 27.53
N SER A 134 11.04 7.58 27.86
CA SER A 134 10.21 6.58 27.21
C SER A 134 9.93 6.98 25.76
N PRO A 135 9.69 6.03 24.83
CA PRO A 135 9.50 6.34 23.40
C PRO A 135 8.27 7.20 23.11
N ASP A 136 7.24 7.14 23.97
CA ASP A 136 6.05 7.97 23.90
C ASP A 136 6.24 9.38 24.50
N GLY A 137 7.41 9.65 25.10
CA GLY A 137 7.75 10.92 25.73
C GLY A 137 7.02 11.21 27.05
N THR A 138 6.29 10.26 27.62
CA THR A 138 5.44 10.51 28.81
C THR A 138 6.17 10.30 30.14
N LYS A 139 7.26 9.51 30.13
CA LYS A 139 8.02 9.12 31.33
C LYS A 139 9.51 9.30 31.12
N ILE A 140 10.22 9.45 32.24
CA ILE A 140 11.68 9.43 32.30
C ILE A 140 12.09 8.31 33.25
N ALA A 141 12.90 7.37 32.75
CA ALA A 141 13.62 6.43 33.59
C ALA A 141 14.91 7.10 34.08
N TYR A 142 15.27 6.89 35.35
CA TYR A 142 16.48 7.44 35.95
C TYR A 142 16.98 6.57 37.10
N ILE A 143 18.22 6.78 37.52
CA ILE A 143 18.80 6.11 38.69
C ILE A 143 18.59 6.96 39.95
N GLY A 144 17.74 6.46 40.84
CA GLY A 144 17.43 7.01 42.17
C GLY A 144 17.85 6.04 43.27
N THR A 145 18.69 6.47 44.22
CA THR A 145 19.18 5.62 45.34
C THR A 145 19.76 4.26 44.93
N GLY A 146 20.32 4.16 43.72
CA GLY A 146 20.89 2.92 43.15
C GLY A 146 19.89 2.02 42.43
N ASN A 147 18.60 2.39 42.40
CA ASN A 147 17.54 1.69 41.67
C ASN A 147 17.14 2.47 40.41
N ILE A 148 16.55 1.78 39.45
CA ILE A 148 15.83 2.44 38.35
C ILE A 148 14.47 2.88 38.88
N HIS A 149 14.19 4.15 38.68
CA HIS A 149 12.90 4.76 38.90
C HIS A 149 12.34 5.22 37.56
N THR A 150 11.01 5.26 37.46
CA THR A 150 10.32 5.97 36.40
C THR A 150 9.45 7.05 37.01
N ILE A 151 9.46 8.23 36.42
CA ILE A 151 8.65 9.38 36.83
C ILE A 151 7.94 9.94 35.60
N ASN A 152 6.74 10.47 35.79
CA ASN A 152 6.04 11.20 34.73
C ASN A 152 6.73 12.55 34.49
N THR A 153 6.60 13.08 33.28
CA THR A 153 7.22 14.36 32.89
C THR A 153 6.65 15.58 33.61
N ASP A 154 5.51 15.44 34.28
CA ASP A 154 4.92 16.43 35.19
C ASP A 154 5.47 16.34 36.64
N GLY A 155 6.44 15.46 36.89
CA GLY A 155 7.05 15.23 38.21
C GLY A 155 6.23 14.34 39.15
N THR A 156 5.11 13.78 38.69
CA THR A 156 4.29 12.85 39.48
C THR A 156 4.67 11.39 39.25
N GLY A 157 4.18 10.49 40.11
CA GLY A 157 4.23 9.05 39.86
C GLY A 157 5.62 8.41 39.95
N ASP A 158 6.57 9.03 40.66
CA ASP A 158 7.90 8.45 40.89
C ASP A 158 7.77 7.06 41.54
N THR A 159 8.22 6.04 40.81
CA THR A 159 8.09 4.64 41.21
C THR A 159 9.38 3.89 40.91
N ALA A 160 9.90 3.15 41.89
CA ALA A 160 11.03 2.26 41.69
C ALA A 160 10.59 1.06 40.83
N VAL A 161 11.25 0.87 39.69
CA VAL A 161 11.07 -0.27 38.77
C VAL A 161 11.89 -1.47 39.22
N THR A 162 13.08 -1.23 39.77
CA THR A 162 13.95 -2.28 40.33
C THR A 162 13.99 -2.20 41.86
N SER A 163 14.25 -3.34 42.50
CA SER A 163 14.57 -3.43 43.93
C SER A 163 15.95 -4.08 44.13
N VAL A 164 17.01 -3.33 43.85
CA VAL A 164 18.37 -3.77 44.11
C VAL A 164 18.71 -3.56 45.60
N ASN A 165 19.10 -4.65 46.27
CA ASN A 165 19.70 -4.58 47.61
C ASN A 165 21.01 -3.79 47.55
N LEU A 166 21.37 -3.06 48.61
CA LEU A 166 22.55 -2.16 48.72
C LEU A 166 23.93 -2.75 48.34
N THR A 167 24.01 -4.02 47.97
CA THR A 167 25.20 -4.66 47.41
C THR A 167 25.26 -4.63 45.87
N GLN A 168 24.17 -4.25 45.19
CA GLN A 168 24.01 -4.17 43.74
C GLN A 168 23.48 -2.77 43.39
N ALA A 169 24.01 -2.15 42.34
CA ALA A 169 23.59 -0.85 41.85
C ALA A 169 23.21 -0.94 40.37
N ALA A 170 22.01 -0.45 40.04
CA ALA A 170 21.59 -0.26 38.65
C ALA A 170 22.22 1.02 38.09
N ALA A 171 22.56 1.01 36.80
CA ALA A 171 23.10 2.16 36.08
C ALA A 171 22.61 2.17 34.62
N GLU A 172 22.53 3.37 34.05
CA GLU A 172 22.35 3.60 32.60
C GLU A 172 21.14 2.88 32.02
N PRO A 173 19.91 3.21 32.48
CA PRO A 173 18.69 2.66 31.92
C PRO A 173 18.47 3.18 30.51
N ASP A 174 17.95 2.33 29.64
CA ASP A 174 17.59 2.65 28.26
C ASP A 174 16.27 1.94 27.91
N TRP A 175 15.30 2.69 27.39
CA TRP A 175 13.98 2.15 27.05
C TRP A 175 14.04 1.40 25.72
N SER A 176 13.30 0.29 25.63
CA SER A 176 13.03 -0.35 24.34
C SER A 176 12.19 0.58 23.46
N PRO A 177 12.32 0.54 22.11
CA PRO A 177 11.57 1.42 21.21
C PRO A 177 10.05 1.28 21.29
N ASP A 178 9.57 0.10 21.70
CA ASP A 178 8.13 -0.17 21.93
C ASP A 178 7.64 0.28 23.32
N GLY A 179 8.55 0.75 24.19
CA GLY A 179 8.26 1.21 25.54
C GLY A 179 7.94 0.10 26.55
N THR A 180 8.10 -1.18 26.20
CA THR A 180 7.68 -2.29 27.07
C THR A 180 8.74 -2.72 28.07
N LYS A 181 10.03 -2.47 27.78
CA LYS A 181 11.18 -2.92 28.57
C LYS A 181 12.19 -1.80 28.79
N ILE A 182 13.02 -1.99 29.81
CA ILE A 182 14.18 -1.16 30.11
C ILE A 182 15.41 -2.07 30.18
N ALA A 183 16.42 -1.78 29.37
CA ALA A 183 17.75 -2.39 29.49
C ALA A 183 18.62 -1.54 30.42
N PHE A 184 19.47 -2.17 31.22
CA PHE A 184 20.33 -1.48 32.17
C PHE A 184 21.50 -2.33 32.63
N THR A 185 22.48 -1.68 33.26
CA THR A 185 23.62 -2.36 33.87
C THR A 185 23.34 -2.64 35.34
N ILE A 186 23.60 -3.86 35.81
CA ILE A 186 23.74 -4.15 37.25
C ILE A 186 25.22 -4.31 37.57
N SER A 187 25.70 -3.49 38.50
CA SER A 187 27.07 -3.54 39.02
C SER A 187 27.07 -4.02 40.47
N ARG A 188 27.95 -4.97 40.81
CA ARG A 188 28.08 -5.52 42.16
C ARG A 188 29.54 -5.45 42.62
N ILE A 189 29.77 -5.00 43.84
CA ILE A 189 31.14 -4.90 44.40
C ILE A 189 31.81 -6.27 44.36
N GLY A 190 32.95 -6.36 43.67
CA GLY A 190 33.74 -7.59 43.54
C GLY A 190 33.28 -8.58 42.46
N PHE A 191 32.31 -8.20 41.64
CA PHE A 191 31.80 -9.03 40.53
C PHE A 191 31.76 -8.19 39.24
N PRO A 192 31.81 -8.83 38.05
CA PRO A 192 31.64 -8.12 36.78
C PRO A 192 30.28 -7.44 36.70
N SER A 193 30.21 -6.27 36.07
CA SER A 193 28.93 -5.66 35.68
C SER A 193 28.29 -6.48 34.57
N GLN A 194 26.96 -6.52 34.57
CA GLN A 194 26.17 -7.38 33.70
C GLN A 194 24.95 -6.61 33.18
N ILE A 195 24.61 -6.83 31.92
CA ILE A 195 23.44 -6.25 31.26
C ILE A 195 22.20 -7.05 31.62
N HIS A 196 21.15 -6.32 31.99
CA HIS A 196 19.84 -6.86 32.32
C HIS A 196 18.76 -6.14 31.54
N THR A 197 17.62 -6.81 31.39
CA THR A 197 16.36 -6.19 30.98
C THR A 197 15.29 -6.46 32.02
N ILE A 198 14.39 -5.52 32.19
CA ILE A 198 13.19 -5.66 33.01
C ILE A 198 12.00 -5.09 32.23
N ASP A 199 10.81 -5.62 32.44
CA ASP A 199 9.60 -4.99 31.92
C ASP A 199 9.43 -3.63 32.61
N ALA A 200 8.88 -2.64 31.90
CA ALA A 200 8.68 -1.29 32.44
C ALA A 200 7.77 -1.26 33.69
N THR A 201 7.01 -2.34 33.92
CA THR A 201 6.18 -2.58 35.12
C THR A 201 6.99 -3.03 36.35
N GLY A 202 8.27 -3.34 36.18
CA GLY A 202 9.14 -3.95 37.20
C GLY A 202 9.10 -5.48 37.25
N ALA A 203 8.40 -6.13 36.31
CA ALA A 203 8.34 -7.59 36.20
C ALA A 203 9.47 -8.16 35.32
N ASN A 204 9.68 -9.48 35.39
CA ASN A 204 10.50 -10.26 34.43
C ASN A 204 11.96 -9.78 34.27
N LEU A 205 12.64 -9.51 35.38
CA LEU A 205 14.07 -9.23 35.39
C LEU A 205 14.89 -10.39 34.80
N THR A 206 15.63 -10.12 33.73
CA THR A 206 16.43 -11.10 32.99
C THR A 206 17.87 -10.63 32.87
N ASN A 207 18.85 -11.48 33.21
CA ASN A 207 20.27 -11.22 32.99
C ASN A 207 20.65 -11.66 31.57
N LEU A 208 20.99 -10.71 30.70
CA LEU A 208 21.34 -10.98 29.30
C LEU A 208 22.81 -11.36 29.15
N SER A 209 23.72 -10.77 29.92
CA SER A 209 25.16 -11.04 29.86
C SER A 209 25.49 -12.49 30.26
N ASN A 210 25.07 -12.85 31.47
CA ASN A 210 25.26 -14.15 32.12
C ASN A 210 26.67 -14.76 31.91
N ASN A 211 27.72 -13.98 32.17
CA ASN A 211 29.10 -14.39 31.95
C ASN A 211 30.06 -13.76 32.99
N GLY A 212 31.35 -14.12 32.93
CA GLY A 212 32.38 -13.59 33.82
C GLY A 212 32.98 -12.24 33.38
N GLU A 213 32.49 -11.66 32.30
CA GLU A 213 33.02 -10.46 31.67
C GLU A 213 32.28 -9.21 32.16
N ASN A 214 32.99 -8.09 32.21
CA ASN A 214 32.43 -6.83 32.67
C ASN A 214 31.75 -6.09 31.50
N GLU A 215 30.41 -6.07 31.51
CA GLU A 215 29.56 -5.49 30.46
C GLU A 215 28.66 -4.37 31.01
N PHE A 216 28.59 -3.22 30.32
CA PHE A 216 27.93 -2.00 30.81
C PHE A 216 27.41 -1.08 29.69
N SER A 217 26.58 -0.09 30.05
CA SER A 217 25.92 0.89 29.15
C SER A 217 25.13 0.27 28.00
N PRO A 218 24.04 -0.47 28.29
CA PRO A 218 23.23 -1.04 27.23
C PRO A 218 22.44 0.04 26.50
N VAL A 219 22.27 -0.16 25.20
CA VAL A 219 21.40 0.67 24.34
C VAL A 219 20.64 -0.24 23.38
N TRP A 220 19.35 -0.01 23.24
CA TRP A 220 18.50 -0.70 22.26
C TRP A 220 18.79 -0.23 20.84
N SER A 221 18.71 -1.16 19.88
CA SER A 221 18.63 -0.78 18.47
C SER A 221 17.28 -0.11 18.17
N PRO A 222 17.19 0.80 17.19
CA PRO A 222 15.95 1.51 16.87
C PRO A 222 14.77 0.61 16.48
N ASP A 223 15.04 -0.55 15.89
CA ASP A 223 14.05 -1.58 15.55
C ASP A 223 13.66 -2.50 16.73
N GLY A 224 14.32 -2.34 17.89
CA GLY A 224 14.13 -3.16 19.08
C GLY A 224 14.65 -4.59 18.97
N ALA A 225 15.34 -4.96 17.88
CA ALA A 225 15.77 -6.33 17.64
C ALA A 225 17.05 -6.73 18.40
N LYS A 226 17.86 -5.75 18.82
CA LYS A 226 19.16 -5.98 19.46
C LYS A 226 19.43 -4.99 20.58
N ILE A 227 20.41 -5.37 21.41
CA ILE A 227 21.04 -4.49 22.40
C ILE A 227 22.53 -4.48 22.13
N ILE A 228 23.17 -3.32 22.22
CA ILE A 228 24.63 -3.23 22.31
C ILE A 228 25.03 -2.81 23.72
N ALA A 229 26.24 -3.18 24.12
CA ALA A 229 26.85 -2.76 25.38
C ALA A 229 28.38 -2.69 25.23
N PHE A 230 29.06 -2.00 26.14
CA PHE A 230 30.51 -2.11 26.23
C PHE A 230 30.91 -3.41 26.95
N ARG A 231 31.97 -4.07 26.47
CA ARG A 231 32.69 -5.12 27.18
C ARG A 231 34.11 -4.66 27.51
N GLN A 232 34.47 -4.70 28.79
CA GLN A 232 35.80 -4.32 29.26
C GLN A 232 36.89 -5.15 28.55
N GLY A 233 37.91 -4.48 28.03
CA GLY A 233 39.04 -5.12 27.34
C GLY A 233 38.79 -5.53 25.89
N TYR A 234 37.54 -5.49 25.43
CA TYR A 234 37.16 -5.91 24.08
C TYR A 234 36.36 -4.87 23.31
N GLY A 235 35.91 -3.75 23.89
CA GLY A 235 35.22 -2.67 23.17
C GLY A 235 33.70 -2.81 23.21
N LEU A 236 33.01 -2.88 22.06
CA LEU A 236 31.54 -3.01 21.96
C LEU A 236 31.11 -4.45 21.67
N LEU A 237 30.05 -4.87 22.34
CA LEU A 237 29.35 -6.15 22.23
C LEU A 237 27.95 -5.89 21.68
N SER A 238 27.49 -6.70 20.73
CA SER A 238 26.09 -6.78 20.32
C SER A 238 25.48 -8.10 20.78
N MET A 239 24.20 -8.11 21.11
CA MET A 239 23.43 -9.31 21.45
C MET A 239 21.96 -9.17 21.06
N ASN A 240 21.28 -10.30 20.90
CA ASN A 240 19.83 -10.36 20.78
C ASN A 240 19.16 -9.96 22.11
N THR A 241 17.88 -9.62 22.07
CA THR A 241 17.10 -9.18 23.24
C THR A 241 16.92 -10.25 24.32
N ASP A 242 17.13 -11.52 23.97
CA ASP A 242 17.16 -12.66 24.88
C ASP A 242 18.58 -12.98 25.43
N GLY A 243 19.58 -12.16 25.06
CA GLY A 243 20.98 -12.34 25.46
C GLY A 243 21.74 -13.38 24.64
N THR A 244 21.13 -13.97 23.61
CA THR A 244 21.80 -14.86 22.65
C THR A 244 22.52 -14.05 21.56
N GLY A 245 23.21 -14.73 20.63
CA GLY A 245 23.83 -14.06 19.48
C GLY A 245 24.94 -13.05 19.83
N LYS A 246 25.59 -13.22 20.99
CA LYS A 246 26.63 -12.31 21.49
C LYS A 246 27.83 -12.26 20.54
N SER A 247 28.16 -11.08 20.03
CA SER A 247 29.31 -10.85 19.16
C SER A 247 30.04 -9.55 19.49
N ILE A 248 31.38 -9.58 19.52
CA ILE A 248 32.19 -8.38 19.70
C ILE A 248 32.23 -7.64 18.37
N ILE A 249 31.66 -6.45 18.32
CA ILE A 249 31.52 -5.64 17.12
C ILE A 249 32.56 -4.52 17.03
N TYR A 250 33.33 -4.23 18.09
CA TYR A 250 34.48 -3.31 18.04
C TYR A 250 35.51 -3.70 19.09
N SER A 251 36.82 -3.81 18.76
CA SER A 251 37.89 -4.09 19.74
C SER A 251 39.02 -3.06 19.80
N ASN A 252 39.51 -2.82 21.02
CA ASN A 252 40.54 -1.84 21.36
C ASN A 252 41.94 -2.47 21.58
N THR A 253 42.14 -3.76 21.31
CA THR A 253 43.40 -4.50 21.55
C THR A 253 44.19 -4.83 20.27
N GLY A 254 43.82 -4.27 19.12
CA GLY A 254 44.60 -4.39 17.87
C GLY A 254 44.56 -5.75 17.18
N ALA A 255 43.95 -6.77 17.80
CA ALA A 255 43.53 -7.98 17.12
C ALA A 255 42.07 -7.81 16.69
N VAL A 256 41.87 -7.39 15.44
CA VAL A 256 40.57 -7.50 14.78
C VAL A 256 40.26 -9.00 14.69
N PRO A 257 39.18 -9.52 15.29
CA PRO A 257 38.67 -10.82 14.88
C PRO A 257 38.43 -10.72 13.36
N THR A 258 38.98 -11.65 12.57
CA THR A 258 38.72 -11.73 11.12
C THR A 258 37.29 -12.12 10.78
N ASP A 259 36.37 -11.82 11.70
CA ASP A 259 34.93 -11.97 11.56
C ASP A 259 34.26 -10.71 12.14
N TRP A 260 34.65 -9.57 11.55
CA TRP A 260 33.71 -8.49 11.35
C TRP A 260 32.98 -8.78 10.05
N SER A 261 31.88 -9.51 10.13
CA SER A 261 30.68 -8.96 9.55
C SER A 261 29.82 -8.40 10.68
N ILE A 262 30.12 -7.15 11.08
CA ILE A 262 29.01 -6.20 11.04
C ILE A 262 28.50 -6.36 9.61
N SER A 263 27.26 -6.77 9.43
CA SER A 263 26.63 -6.65 8.12
C SER A 263 26.46 -5.15 7.86
N THR A 264 27.56 -4.42 7.63
CA THR A 264 27.63 -3.68 6.40
C THR A 264 27.63 -4.79 5.37
N THR A 265 26.44 -5.15 4.89
CA THR A 265 26.36 -5.77 3.58
C THR A 265 27.35 -4.97 2.73
N PRO A 266 28.26 -5.65 2.00
CA PRO A 266 29.06 -4.98 1.00
C PRO A 266 28.15 -4.06 0.18
N PRO A 267 28.66 -3.05 -0.53
CA PRO A 267 27.87 -2.30 -1.50
C PRO A 267 27.33 -3.26 -2.58
N GLY A 268 26.32 -4.05 -2.23
CA GLY A 268 25.57 -4.98 -3.03
C GLY A 268 24.45 -4.21 -3.70
N ALA A 269 23.70 -4.89 -4.52
CA ALA A 269 22.48 -4.32 -5.02
C ALA A 269 21.54 -3.98 -3.83
N ASP A 270 20.94 -2.80 -3.85
CA ASP A 270 19.87 -2.37 -2.93
C ASP A 270 18.60 -2.39 -3.77
N VAL A 271 17.89 -3.52 -3.74
CA VAL A 271 16.78 -3.81 -4.64
C VAL A 271 15.47 -3.51 -3.94
N SER A 272 14.85 -2.41 -4.35
CA SER A 272 13.53 -2.01 -3.88
C SER A 272 12.45 -2.41 -4.89
N VAL A 273 11.23 -2.59 -4.39
CA VAL A 273 10.05 -2.74 -5.24
C VAL A 273 9.02 -1.68 -4.89
N SER A 274 8.40 -1.09 -5.91
CA SER A 274 7.18 -0.29 -5.77
C SER A 274 6.09 -0.87 -6.65
N VAL A 275 4.84 -0.68 -6.24
CA VAL A 275 3.66 -1.09 -6.99
C VAL A 275 2.77 0.13 -7.13
N SER A 276 2.32 0.39 -8.34
CA SER A 276 1.27 1.36 -8.64
C SER A 276 0.22 0.69 -9.52
N ASP A 277 -0.99 1.22 -9.54
CA ASP A 277 -2.08 0.79 -10.40
C ASP A 277 -2.49 1.88 -11.40
N SER A 278 -3.28 1.50 -12.40
CA SER A 278 -4.07 2.42 -13.22
C SER A 278 -5.09 3.17 -12.36
N ALA A 279 -5.83 4.11 -12.95
CA ALA A 279 -6.81 4.91 -12.20
C ALA A 279 -7.80 4.02 -11.40
N ASP A 280 -7.94 4.33 -10.11
CA ASP A 280 -8.91 3.76 -9.15
C ASP A 280 -10.03 4.80 -8.93
N PRO A 281 -11.31 4.39 -8.84
CA PRO A 281 -11.81 3.01 -8.79
C PRO A 281 -12.02 2.36 -10.16
N VAL A 282 -11.95 1.03 -10.18
CA VAL A 282 -12.20 0.19 -11.37
C VAL A 282 -13.63 -0.34 -11.30
N ALA A 283 -14.34 -0.33 -12.43
CA ALA A 283 -15.66 -0.92 -12.54
C ALA A 283 -15.59 -2.44 -12.72
N LEU A 284 -16.48 -3.17 -12.04
CA LEU A 284 -16.72 -4.57 -12.34
C LEU A 284 -17.19 -4.73 -13.79
N GLY A 285 -16.64 -5.68 -14.54
CA GLY A 285 -16.94 -5.88 -15.97
C GLY A 285 -16.32 -4.86 -16.92
N GLY A 286 -15.57 -3.87 -16.42
CA GLY A 286 -14.91 -2.89 -17.26
C GLY A 286 -13.58 -3.40 -17.85
N ASP A 287 -12.93 -2.52 -18.62
CA ASP A 287 -11.60 -2.75 -19.21
C ASP A 287 -10.59 -3.34 -18.20
N PRO A 288 -9.66 -4.21 -18.66
CA PRO A 288 -8.59 -4.70 -17.83
C PRO A 288 -7.78 -3.57 -17.17
N TYR A 289 -7.66 -3.62 -15.86
CA TYR A 289 -6.83 -2.68 -15.11
C TYR A 289 -5.41 -3.22 -14.98
N THR A 290 -4.44 -2.32 -14.73
CA THR A 290 -3.03 -2.69 -14.75
C THR A 290 -2.32 -2.34 -13.46
N TYR A 291 -1.53 -3.26 -12.92
CA TYR A 291 -0.48 -2.95 -11.95
C TYR A 291 0.86 -2.77 -12.66
N THR A 292 1.56 -1.69 -12.35
CA THR A 292 2.96 -1.51 -12.72
C THR A 292 3.83 -1.75 -11.49
N VAL A 293 4.58 -2.84 -11.52
CA VAL A 293 5.58 -3.18 -10.51
C VAL A 293 6.93 -2.67 -11.01
N THR A 294 7.56 -1.78 -10.25
CA THR A 294 8.89 -1.26 -10.57
C THR A 294 9.89 -1.83 -9.59
N VAL A 295 10.90 -2.54 -10.10
CA VAL A 295 12.07 -3.00 -9.35
C VAL A 295 13.21 -2.04 -9.64
N ALA A 296 13.75 -1.39 -8.61
CA ALA A 296 14.86 -0.46 -8.74
C ALA A 296 16.07 -0.94 -7.93
N ASN A 297 17.27 -0.77 -8.48
CA ASN A 297 18.51 -1.04 -7.78
C ASN A 297 19.18 0.29 -7.41
N ALA A 298 18.97 0.78 -6.19
CA ALA A 298 19.61 1.98 -5.67
C ALA A 298 21.08 1.74 -5.25
N GLY A 299 21.51 0.47 -5.29
CA GLY A 299 22.83 0.04 -4.87
C GLY A 299 23.92 0.49 -5.84
N PRO A 300 25.15 0.69 -5.34
CA PRO A 300 26.31 1.06 -6.14
C PRO A 300 26.85 -0.08 -7.04
N THR A 301 26.34 -1.31 -6.90
CA THR A 301 26.67 -2.45 -7.77
C THR A 301 25.41 -3.00 -8.45
N GLY A 302 25.57 -3.67 -9.61
CA GLY A 302 24.45 -4.28 -10.32
C GLY A 302 23.89 -5.49 -9.58
N ALA A 303 22.57 -5.66 -9.66
CA ALA A 303 21.84 -6.84 -9.19
C ALA A 303 21.85 -7.92 -10.28
N THR A 304 21.97 -9.19 -9.90
CA THR A 304 21.84 -10.34 -10.81
C THR A 304 20.92 -11.39 -10.22
N GLY A 305 20.32 -12.18 -11.12
CA GLY A 305 19.32 -13.19 -10.75
C GLY A 305 18.09 -12.58 -10.08
N LEU A 306 17.74 -11.34 -10.45
CA LEU A 306 16.56 -10.66 -9.93
C LEU A 306 15.31 -11.45 -10.25
N THR A 307 14.53 -11.74 -9.22
CA THR A 307 13.18 -12.29 -9.35
C THR A 307 12.20 -11.43 -8.59
N VAL A 308 11.02 -11.21 -9.17
CA VAL A 308 9.91 -10.55 -8.50
C VAL A 308 8.71 -11.47 -8.51
N SER A 309 8.05 -11.57 -7.36
CA SER A 309 6.83 -12.33 -7.18
C SER A 309 5.72 -11.40 -6.72
N THR A 310 4.65 -11.31 -7.50
CA THR A 310 3.50 -10.47 -7.21
C THR A 310 2.28 -11.35 -6.98
N THR A 311 1.64 -11.24 -5.82
CA THR A 311 0.41 -11.98 -5.50
C THR A 311 -0.77 -11.03 -5.41
N LEU A 312 -1.86 -11.37 -6.11
CA LEU A 312 -3.10 -10.59 -6.11
C LEU A 312 -4.09 -11.11 -5.06
N SER A 313 -4.24 -10.31 -4.00
CA SER A 313 -5.13 -10.37 -2.84
C SER A 313 -6.62 -10.18 -3.10
N GLY A 314 -7.55 -10.68 -2.28
CA GLY A 314 -8.87 -10.06 -2.11
C GLY A 314 -9.96 -10.46 -3.13
N ALA A 315 -10.70 -9.50 -3.67
CA ALA A 315 -11.87 -9.71 -4.55
C ALA A 315 -11.53 -10.47 -5.85
N ASN A 316 -12.40 -11.37 -6.30
CA ASN A 316 -12.13 -12.26 -7.45
C ASN A 316 -11.73 -11.50 -8.72
N ARG A 317 -10.81 -12.12 -9.48
CA ARG A 317 -10.20 -11.55 -10.69
C ARG A 317 -9.53 -12.62 -11.53
N THR A 318 -9.41 -12.34 -12.82
CA THR A 318 -8.60 -13.09 -13.79
C THR A 318 -7.32 -12.30 -14.08
N ILE A 319 -6.17 -12.98 -14.14
CA ILE A 319 -4.89 -12.35 -14.53
C ILE A 319 -4.70 -12.61 -16.02
N ASN A 320 -4.84 -11.56 -16.84
CA ASN A 320 -4.87 -11.67 -18.30
C ASN A 320 -3.46 -11.82 -18.86
N SER A 321 -2.52 -11.00 -18.37
CA SER A 321 -1.14 -11.03 -18.83
C SER A 321 -0.16 -10.44 -17.82
N ALA A 322 1.12 -10.79 -17.98
CA ALA A 322 2.23 -10.17 -17.28
C ALA A 322 3.40 -9.96 -18.25
N VAL A 323 3.77 -8.70 -18.47
CA VAL A 323 4.84 -8.31 -19.41
C VAL A 323 5.94 -7.61 -18.64
N SER A 324 7.17 -8.11 -18.75
CA SER A 324 8.35 -7.47 -18.16
C SER A 324 9.12 -6.69 -19.22
N SER A 325 9.69 -5.56 -18.81
CA SER A 325 10.64 -4.77 -19.62
C SER A 325 11.91 -5.55 -20.00
N GLN A 326 12.25 -6.57 -19.21
CA GLN A 326 13.36 -7.48 -19.45
C GLN A 326 13.13 -8.82 -18.76
N GLY A 327 13.72 -9.88 -19.32
CA GLY A 327 13.58 -11.22 -18.78
C GLY A 327 12.26 -11.87 -19.20
N SER A 328 11.63 -12.61 -18.30
CA SER A 328 10.38 -13.34 -18.58
C SER A 328 9.47 -13.42 -17.37
N CYS A 329 8.16 -13.47 -17.59
CA CYS A 329 7.14 -13.65 -16.56
C CYS A 329 6.34 -14.93 -16.81
N ALA A 330 5.91 -15.57 -15.72
CA ALA A 330 4.97 -16.66 -15.73
C ALA A 330 3.78 -16.32 -14.82
N VAL A 331 2.57 -16.47 -15.35
CA VAL A 331 1.32 -16.32 -14.60
C VAL A 331 0.93 -17.69 -14.05
N SER A 332 0.86 -17.80 -12.73
CA SER A 332 0.35 -18.97 -12.00
C SER A 332 -0.59 -18.45 -10.91
N ALA A 333 -1.81 -18.08 -11.33
CA ALA A 333 -2.77 -17.39 -10.48
C ALA A 333 -2.92 -18.04 -9.09
N PRO A 334 -2.96 -17.26 -7.99
CA PRO A 334 -3.05 -15.78 -7.93
C PRO A 334 -1.69 -15.06 -8.01
N THR A 335 -0.61 -15.76 -8.36
CA THR A 335 0.76 -15.22 -8.32
C THR A 335 1.35 -15.08 -9.72
N VAL A 336 2.00 -13.94 -9.97
CA VAL A 336 2.85 -13.69 -11.13
C VAL A 336 4.31 -13.77 -10.67
N SER A 337 5.11 -14.62 -11.31
CA SER A 337 6.54 -14.76 -11.02
C SER A 337 7.36 -14.36 -12.23
N CYS A 338 8.24 -13.36 -12.07
CA CYS A 338 9.10 -12.88 -13.16
C CYS A 338 10.57 -13.04 -12.82
N THR A 339 11.35 -13.53 -13.78
CA THR A 339 12.81 -13.56 -13.77
C THR A 339 13.33 -12.39 -14.60
N LEU A 340 13.80 -11.33 -13.94
CA LEU A 340 14.21 -10.08 -14.61
C LEU A 340 15.70 -10.09 -15.02
N GLY A 341 16.50 -11.02 -14.48
CA GLY A 341 17.92 -11.14 -14.84
C GLY A 341 18.81 -10.12 -14.13
N ALA A 342 19.60 -9.35 -14.87
CA ALA A 342 20.53 -8.38 -14.30
C ALA A 342 20.02 -6.94 -14.45
N VAL A 343 20.10 -6.15 -13.37
CA VAL A 343 19.77 -4.71 -13.37
C VAL A 343 21.01 -3.95 -12.89
N ALA A 344 21.48 -3.00 -13.70
CA ALA A 344 22.68 -2.23 -13.39
C ALA A 344 22.52 -1.38 -12.10
N ALA A 345 23.62 -0.88 -11.56
CA ALA A 345 23.60 0.10 -10.47
C ALA A 345 22.79 1.34 -10.90
N SER A 346 21.90 1.81 -10.03
CA SER A 346 20.93 2.89 -10.32
C SER A 346 19.97 2.60 -11.48
N GLY A 347 19.86 1.33 -11.92
CA GLY A 347 18.93 0.90 -12.96
C GLY A 347 17.58 0.45 -12.39
N SER A 348 16.63 0.22 -13.28
CA SER A 348 15.32 -0.34 -12.94
C SER A 348 14.80 -1.28 -14.02
N ALA A 349 13.88 -2.14 -13.62
CA ALA A 349 13.08 -2.99 -14.50
C ALA A 349 11.62 -2.92 -14.06
N THR A 350 10.70 -2.89 -15.01
CA THR A 350 9.26 -2.88 -14.77
C THR A 350 8.60 -4.18 -15.19
N VAL A 351 7.52 -4.52 -14.49
CA VAL A 351 6.54 -5.55 -14.85
C VAL A 351 5.17 -4.92 -14.87
N THR A 352 4.46 -5.06 -15.98
CA THR A 352 3.06 -4.65 -16.13
C THR A 352 2.19 -5.90 -16.06
N ILE A 353 1.29 -5.95 -15.09
CA ILE A 353 0.33 -7.04 -14.89
C ILE A 353 -1.05 -6.49 -15.24
N SER A 354 -1.73 -7.12 -16.20
CA SER A 354 -3.12 -6.81 -16.55
C SER A 354 -4.06 -7.83 -15.93
N ALA A 355 -5.15 -7.36 -15.31
CA ALA A 355 -6.16 -8.20 -14.69
C ALA A 355 -7.57 -7.65 -14.96
N THR A 356 -8.57 -8.53 -14.98
CA THR A 356 -9.99 -8.18 -15.07
C THR A 356 -10.68 -8.59 -13.77
N PRO A 357 -11.37 -7.67 -13.07
CA PRO A 357 -12.09 -8.02 -11.85
C PRO A 357 -13.34 -8.83 -12.16
N SER A 358 -13.65 -9.81 -11.32
CA SER A 358 -14.86 -10.65 -11.42
C SER A 358 -15.70 -10.63 -10.14
N ALA A 359 -15.36 -9.75 -9.20
CA ALA A 359 -16.18 -9.45 -8.04
C ALA A 359 -15.83 -8.06 -7.49
N THR A 360 -16.80 -7.43 -6.83
CA THR A 360 -16.60 -6.16 -6.13
C THR A 360 -15.74 -6.34 -4.87
N GLY A 361 -15.12 -5.26 -4.42
CA GLY A 361 -14.28 -5.24 -3.23
C GLY A 361 -12.84 -4.81 -3.52
N THR A 362 -11.94 -5.05 -2.58
CA THR A 362 -10.55 -4.60 -2.71
C THR A 362 -9.68 -5.74 -3.25
N ILE A 363 -8.88 -5.42 -4.27
CA ILE A 363 -7.78 -6.28 -4.75
C ILE A 363 -6.47 -5.66 -4.29
N THR A 364 -5.56 -6.45 -3.71
CA THR A 364 -4.26 -5.96 -3.24
C THR A 364 -3.14 -6.69 -3.95
N ALA A 365 -2.36 -5.99 -4.76
CA ALA A 365 -1.14 -6.51 -5.38
C ALA A 365 0.04 -6.37 -4.42
N THR A 366 0.47 -7.47 -3.80
CA THR A 366 1.67 -7.50 -2.96
C THR A 366 2.82 -8.07 -3.77
N SER A 367 3.84 -7.26 -4.01
CA SER A 367 5.05 -7.65 -4.73
C SER A 367 6.24 -7.78 -3.79
N THR A 368 7.00 -8.86 -3.93
CA THR A 368 8.27 -9.08 -3.22
C THR A 368 9.38 -9.33 -4.23
N VAL A 369 10.51 -8.67 -4.06
CA VAL A 369 11.68 -8.80 -4.92
C VAL A 369 12.86 -9.45 -4.20
N SER A 370 13.64 -10.25 -4.93
CA SER A 370 14.89 -10.84 -4.45
C SER A 370 15.96 -10.81 -5.53
N ALA A 371 17.21 -10.68 -5.12
CA ALA A 371 18.41 -10.76 -5.97
C ALA A 371 19.40 -11.76 -5.36
N THR A 372 20.45 -12.11 -6.11
CA THR A 372 21.50 -13.02 -5.60
C THR A 372 22.50 -12.30 -4.70
N GLU A 373 22.67 -11.00 -4.89
CA GLU A 373 23.48 -10.14 -4.06
C GLU A 373 22.79 -9.85 -2.72
N THR A 374 23.59 -9.56 -1.70
CA THR A 374 23.07 -9.19 -0.39
C THR A 374 22.49 -7.78 -0.41
N ASP A 375 21.21 -7.67 -0.03
CA ASP A 375 20.50 -6.40 0.04
C ASP A 375 20.68 -5.74 1.42
N PRO A 376 21.23 -4.51 1.52
CA PRO A 376 21.35 -3.76 2.78
C PRO A 376 20.01 -3.33 3.39
N ASN A 377 18.95 -3.21 2.60
CA ASN A 377 17.68 -2.63 3.01
C ASN A 377 16.50 -3.53 2.64
N SER A 378 16.49 -4.76 3.17
CA SER A 378 15.43 -5.75 2.89
C SER A 378 14.00 -5.27 3.19
N GLY A 379 13.82 -4.18 3.94
CA GLY A 379 12.53 -3.57 4.26
C GLY A 379 11.85 -2.90 3.07
N ASN A 380 12.60 -2.55 2.01
CA ASN A 380 12.06 -1.97 0.78
C ASN A 380 11.78 -3.02 -0.32
N ASN A 381 12.03 -4.31 -0.02
CA ASN A 381 11.91 -5.42 -0.98
C ASN A 381 10.48 -5.95 -1.07
N THR A 382 9.54 -5.35 -0.34
CA THR A 382 8.11 -5.67 -0.44
C THR A 382 7.29 -4.39 -0.48
N ALA A 383 6.38 -4.31 -1.43
CA ALA A 383 5.41 -3.23 -1.54
C ALA A 383 4.04 -3.79 -1.91
N ALA A 384 2.99 -3.11 -1.47
CA ALA A 384 1.63 -3.47 -1.79
C ALA A 384 0.87 -2.24 -2.29
N GLN A 385 0.01 -2.46 -3.28
CA GLN A 385 -0.95 -1.46 -3.77
C GLN A 385 -2.34 -2.09 -3.79
N SER A 386 -3.34 -1.34 -3.33
CA SER A 386 -4.73 -1.78 -3.33
C SER A 386 -5.53 -1.02 -4.36
N THR A 387 -6.41 -1.74 -5.04
CA THR A 387 -7.38 -1.21 -6.03
C THR A 387 -8.78 -1.57 -5.58
N THR A 388 -9.69 -0.61 -5.61
CA THR A 388 -11.11 -0.81 -5.29
C THR A 388 -11.89 -1.11 -6.55
N VAL A 389 -12.57 -2.25 -6.56
CA VAL A 389 -13.56 -2.64 -7.57
C VAL A 389 -14.94 -2.24 -7.06
N ASN A 390 -15.60 -1.32 -7.76
CA ASN A 390 -16.94 -0.87 -7.42
C ASN A 390 -18.03 -1.58 -8.26
N ASN A 391 -19.26 -1.48 -7.77
CA ASN A 391 -20.45 -1.90 -8.50
C ASN A 391 -21.02 -0.69 -9.26
N ALA A 392 -20.35 -0.26 -10.32
CA ALA A 392 -20.75 0.95 -11.05
C ALA A 392 -22.18 0.86 -11.62
N LEU A 393 -22.57 -0.34 -12.07
CA LEU A 393 -23.90 -0.63 -12.63
C LEU A 393 -24.97 -0.93 -11.56
N GLY A 394 -24.58 -1.10 -10.28
CA GLY A 394 -25.52 -1.41 -9.21
C GLY A 394 -26.11 -2.83 -9.26
N CYS A 395 -25.45 -3.76 -9.95
CA CYS A 395 -25.85 -5.16 -10.11
C CYS A 395 -26.27 -5.80 -8.77
N THR A 396 -27.48 -6.34 -8.69
CA THR A 396 -27.98 -7.17 -7.59
C THR A 396 -27.57 -8.64 -7.77
N ILE A 397 -27.41 -9.06 -9.03
CA ILE A 397 -26.95 -10.38 -9.44
C ILE A 397 -25.77 -10.17 -10.41
N THR A 398 -24.68 -10.91 -10.21
CA THR A 398 -23.48 -10.75 -11.03
C THR A 398 -22.91 -12.12 -11.38
N GLY A 399 -22.64 -12.34 -12.66
CA GLY A 399 -21.84 -13.44 -13.18
C GLY A 399 -20.34 -13.21 -13.00
N THR A 400 -19.58 -13.91 -13.82
CA THR A 400 -18.13 -13.95 -13.90
C THR A 400 -17.71 -13.69 -15.34
N PRO A 401 -16.42 -13.45 -15.64
CA PRO A 401 -15.92 -13.34 -17.01
C PRO A 401 -15.88 -14.67 -17.80
N GLY A 402 -16.72 -15.63 -17.48
CA GLY A 402 -16.89 -16.83 -18.29
C GLY A 402 -18.33 -17.33 -18.17
N ASN A 403 -18.73 -18.18 -19.10
CA ASN A 403 -20.10 -18.61 -19.30
C ASN A 403 -20.84 -18.99 -18.00
N ASP A 404 -21.87 -18.22 -17.68
CA ASP A 404 -22.69 -18.34 -16.50
C ASP A 404 -24.16 -18.67 -16.83
N THR A 405 -24.91 -19.03 -15.78
CA THR A 405 -26.37 -19.15 -15.87
C THR A 405 -26.97 -18.34 -14.73
N LEU A 406 -27.55 -17.20 -15.06
CA LEU A 406 -28.07 -16.22 -14.14
C LEU A 406 -29.61 -16.26 -14.15
N ASN A 407 -30.21 -16.29 -12.97
CA ASN A 407 -31.66 -16.26 -12.83
C ASN A 407 -32.00 -15.17 -11.82
N GLY A 408 -32.79 -14.19 -12.25
CA GLY A 408 -33.38 -13.18 -11.42
C GLY A 408 -34.47 -13.75 -10.51
N THR A 409 -35.08 -12.85 -9.76
CA THR A 409 -36.00 -13.18 -8.69
C THR A 409 -37.44 -12.85 -9.09
N ASN A 410 -38.32 -12.67 -8.11
CA ASN A 410 -39.68 -12.18 -8.36
C ASN A 410 -39.80 -10.69 -8.05
N GLY A 411 -38.71 -9.94 -8.11
CA GLY A 411 -38.67 -8.51 -7.85
C GLY A 411 -37.63 -7.87 -8.74
N ALA A 412 -37.70 -6.55 -8.90
CA ALA A 412 -36.81 -5.80 -9.77
C ALA A 412 -35.33 -6.05 -9.43
N ASP A 413 -34.63 -6.64 -10.37
CA ASP A 413 -33.23 -7.02 -10.31
C ASP A 413 -32.38 -6.18 -11.27
N VAL A 414 -31.09 -6.08 -10.94
CA VAL A 414 -30.07 -5.58 -11.87
C VAL A 414 -29.10 -6.73 -12.08
N ILE A 415 -29.16 -7.35 -13.26
CA ILE A 415 -28.37 -8.54 -13.60
C ILE A 415 -27.21 -8.13 -14.49
N CYS A 416 -26.01 -8.62 -14.20
CA CYS A 416 -24.82 -8.35 -14.99
C CYS A 416 -24.08 -9.66 -15.27
N GLY A 417 -24.08 -10.13 -16.53
CA GLY A 417 -23.37 -11.33 -16.99
C GLY A 417 -21.85 -11.18 -16.91
N LEU A 418 -21.37 -10.05 -17.44
CA LEU A 418 -19.98 -9.60 -17.54
C LEU A 418 -19.29 -10.05 -18.82
N GLY A 419 -18.88 -11.31 -18.93
CA GLY A 419 -18.26 -11.77 -20.17
C GLY A 419 -18.24 -13.28 -20.28
N GLY A 420 -18.08 -13.78 -21.50
CA GLY A 420 -18.33 -15.17 -21.85
C GLY A 420 -19.81 -15.43 -22.10
N ASP A 421 -20.11 -16.42 -22.95
CA ASP A 421 -21.48 -16.73 -23.41
C ASP A 421 -22.42 -17.09 -22.23
N ASP A 422 -23.23 -16.13 -21.79
CA ASP A 422 -24.09 -16.25 -20.61
C ASP A 422 -25.53 -16.65 -20.97
N ILE A 423 -26.21 -17.35 -20.04
CA ILE A 423 -27.66 -17.58 -20.12
C ILE A 423 -28.31 -16.80 -18.99
N ILE A 424 -29.14 -15.81 -19.33
CA ILE A 424 -29.75 -14.88 -18.36
C ILE A 424 -31.27 -14.93 -18.44
N ASN A 425 -31.93 -15.09 -17.29
CA ASN A 425 -33.38 -14.93 -17.15
C ASN A 425 -33.69 -13.84 -16.10
N GLY A 426 -34.39 -12.77 -16.49
CA GLY A 426 -34.79 -11.66 -15.60
C GLY A 426 -35.83 -12.09 -14.57
N GLY A 427 -36.90 -12.72 -15.04
CA GLY A 427 -37.87 -13.41 -14.18
C GLY A 427 -39.20 -12.67 -14.11
N ASN A 428 -39.49 -12.01 -12.99
CA ASN A 428 -40.72 -11.21 -12.86
C ASN A 428 -40.42 -9.82 -12.33
N ASN A 429 -41.27 -8.87 -12.73
CA ASN A 429 -41.16 -7.42 -12.56
C ASN A 429 -40.03 -6.84 -13.41
N ASN A 430 -40.00 -5.51 -13.44
CA ASN A 430 -39.12 -4.70 -14.26
C ASN A 430 -37.65 -4.86 -13.85
N ASP A 431 -36.88 -5.54 -14.67
CA ASP A 431 -35.48 -5.86 -14.48
C ASP A 431 -34.59 -5.00 -15.37
N THR A 432 -33.33 -4.83 -14.97
CA THR A 432 -32.28 -4.25 -15.82
C THR A 432 -31.20 -5.29 -16.04
N ILE A 433 -31.00 -5.71 -17.28
CA ILE A 433 -30.07 -6.77 -17.64
C ILE A 433 -28.93 -6.18 -18.47
N TYR A 434 -27.70 -6.52 -18.09
CA TYR A 434 -26.49 -6.31 -18.86
C TYR A 434 -25.89 -7.68 -19.18
N GLY A 435 -25.87 -8.09 -20.45
CA GLY A 435 -25.26 -9.34 -20.90
C GLY A 435 -23.75 -9.28 -20.67
N GLY A 436 -23.06 -8.47 -21.46
CA GLY A 436 -21.65 -8.19 -21.29
C GLY A 436 -20.91 -8.30 -22.60
N ALA A 437 -19.96 -9.24 -22.65
CA ALA A 437 -19.14 -9.50 -23.81
C ALA A 437 -19.20 -10.98 -24.17
N ASP A 438 -19.01 -11.30 -25.45
CA ASP A 438 -19.26 -12.61 -26.03
C ASP A 438 -20.78 -12.90 -26.18
N ASP A 439 -21.16 -14.05 -26.74
CA ASP A 439 -22.51 -14.27 -27.29
C ASP A 439 -23.52 -14.70 -26.19
N ASP A 440 -24.44 -13.83 -25.79
CA ASP A 440 -25.37 -14.06 -24.66
C ASP A 440 -26.78 -14.53 -25.09
N ASP A 441 -27.44 -15.35 -24.26
CA ASP A 441 -28.85 -15.78 -24.40
C ASP A 441 -29.69 -15.18 -23.26
N ILE A 442 -30.49 -14.16 -23.56
CA ILE A 442 -31.16 -13.30 -22.58
C ILE A 442 -32.69 -13.36 -22.73
N ASP A 443 -33.39 -13.70 -21.65
CA ASP A 443 -34.85 -13.67 -21.51
C ASP A 443 -35.24 -12.69 -20.39
N GLY A 444 -35.89 -11.57 -20.73
CA GLY A 444 -36.36 -10.55 -19.77
C GLY A 444 -37.44 -11.12 -18.83
N GLY A 445 -38.40 -11.84 -19.40
CA GLY A 445 -39.41 -12.60 -18.66
C GLY A 445 -40.76 -11.88 -18.58
N ASN A 446 -41.12 -11.37 -17.40
CA ASN A 446 -42.35 -10.59 -17.23
C ASN A 446 -42.04 -9.27 -16.55
N GLY A 447 -42.47 -8.16 -17.10
CA GLY A 447 -42.19 -6.83 -16.55
C GLY A 447 -41.90 -5.87 -17.69
N ASP A 448 -41.80 -4.58 -17.38
CA ASP A 448 -41.23 -3.65 -18.37
C ASP A 448 -39.71 -3.64 -18.14
N ASP A 449 -38.99 -4.46 -18.91
CA ASP A 449 -37.58 -4.75 -18.72
C ASP A 449 -36.68 -3.83 -19.55
N THR A 450 -35.42 -3.68 -19.14
CA THR A 450 -34.40 -2.93 -19.90
C THR A 450 -33.17 -3.81 -20.07
N ILE A 451 -32.89 -4.22 -21.30
CA ILE A 451 -31.83 -5.16 -21.65
C ILE A 451 -30.76 -4.44 -22.48
N HIS A 452 -29.50 -4.63 -22.10
CA HIS A 452 -28.33 -4.26 -22.89
C HIS A 452 -27.48 -5.52 -23.05
N ALA A 453 -27.48 -6.15 -24.23
CA ALA A 453 -26.77 -7.41 -24.43
C ALA A 453 -25.25 -7.20 -24.51
N GLY A 454 -24.79 -6.23 -25.30
CA GLY A 454 -23.44 -5.69 -25.17
C GLY A 454 -22.59 -5.91 -26.42
N THR A 455 -21.58 -6.76 -26.36
CA THR A 455 -20.76 -7.08 -27.53
C THR A 455 -20.75 -8.58 -27.77
N GLY A 456 -20.95 -9.05 -28.99
CA GLY A 456 -21.13 -10.47 -29.28
C GLY A 456 -22.34 -10.66 -30.19
N ASP A 457 -22.53 -11.85 -30.75
CA ASP A 457 -23.74 -12.15 -31.52
C ASP A 457 -24.81 -12.63 -30.53
N ASP A 458 -25.61 -11.71 -29.98
CA ASP A 458 -26.51 -11.97 -28.85
C ASP A 458 -27.88 -12.50 -29.29
N THR A 459 -28.57 -13.24 -28.42
CA THR A 459 -29.98 -13.65 -28.57
C THR A 459 -30.82 -13.08 -27.44
N ILE A 460 -31.84 -12.27 -27.76
CA ILE A 460 -32.65 -11.54 -26.78
C ILE A 460 -34.14 -11.80 -26.97
N ASP A 461 -34.84 -12.14 -25.90
CA ASP A 461 -36.31 -12.14 -25.80
C ASP A 461 -36.74 -11.20 -24.66
N GLY A 462 -37.46 -10.13 -24.96
CA GLY A 462 -37.99 -9.18 -23.97
C GLY A 462 -39.02 -9.83 -23.04
N GLY A 463 -39.80 -10.78 -23.57
CA GLY A 463 -40.79 -11.51 -22.80
C GLY A 463 -42.18 -10.86 -22.83
N ASN A 464 -42.64 -10.32 -21.70
CA ASN A 464 -44.00 -9.78 -21.59
C ASN A 464 -44.01 -8.40 -20.93
N SER A 465 -44.89 -7.54 -21.44
CA SER A 465 -45.04 -6.10 -21.14
C SER A 465 -44.13 -5.25 -22.02
N ASP A 466 -43.98 -3.97 -21.73
CA ASP A 466 -43.36 -3.03 -22.67
C ASP A 466 -41.86 -2.93 -22.40
N ASP A 467 -41.03 -3.54 -23.23
CA ASP A 467 -39.59 -3.73 -22.99
C ASP A 467 -38.70 -2.75 -23.77
N ILE A 468 -37.47 -2.56 -23.32
CA ILE A 468 -36.42 -1.81 -24.03
C ILE A 468 -35.21 -2.72 -24.22
N LEU A 469 -34.84 -3.02 -25.47
CA LEU A 469 -33.80 -3.96 -25.83
C LEU A 469 -32.72 -3.26 -26.66
N HIS A 470 -31.48 -3.35 -26.19
CA HIS A 470 -30.28 -2.94 -26.91
C HIS A 470 -29.43 -4.18 -27.21
N GLY A 471 -29.23 -4.50 -28.49
CA GLY A 471 -28.33 -5.55 -28.98
C GLY A 471 -26.89 -5.18 -28.70
N GLY A 472 -26.37 -4.20 -29.44
CA GLY A 472 -25.07 -3.60 -29.18
C GLY A 472 -24.13 -3.81 -30.36
N ASP A 473 -22.90 -4.26 -30.11
CA ASP A 473 -21.96 -4.59 -31.19
C ASP A 473 -22.04 -6.09 -31.52
N GLY A 474 -22.42 -6.47 -32.73
CA GLY A 474 -22.47 -7.88 -33.18
C GLY A 474 -23.66 -8.15 -34.09
N ASP A 475 -23.74 -9.33 -34.69
CA ASP A 475 -24.91 -9.70 -35.52
C ASP A 475 -26.00 -10.28 -34.60
N ASP A 476 -26.87 -9.43 -34.04
CA ASP A 476 -27.79 -9.80 -32.96
C ASP A 476 -29.11 -10.41 -33.44
N VAL A 477 -29.72 -11.25 -32.59
CA VAL A 477 -31.07 -11.78 -32.79
C VAL A 477 -32.00 -11.34 -31.65
N MET A 478 -33.03 -10.55 -31.95
CA MET A 478 -33.90 -9.97 -30.91
C MET A 478 -35.40 -10.19 -31.15
N GLY A 479 -36.17 -10.34 -30.08
CA GLY A 479 -37.63 -10.27 -30.10
C GLY A 479 -38.16 -9.51 -28.89
N GLY A 480 -39.10 -8.58 -29.10
CA GLY A 480 -39.75 -7.82 -28.02
C GLY A 480 -40.68 -8.69 -27.18
N GLY A 481 -41.32 -9.67 -27.80
CA GLY A 481 -42.19 -10.62 -27.12
C GLY A 481 -43.66 -10.19 -27.15
N ASN A 482 -44.24 -9.85 -26.00
CA ASN A 482 -45.62 -9.37 -25.88
C ASN A 482 -45.64 -7.97 -25.28
N GLY A 483 -45.83 -6.93 -26.08
CA GLY A 483 -45.91 -5.58 -25.54
C GLY A 483 -45.76 -4.53 -26.62
N ALA A 484 -45.65 -3.27 -26.19
CA ALA A 484 -45.15 -2.20 -27.03
C ALA A 484 -43.67 -1.96 -26.69
N ASP A 485 -42.80 -2.70 -27.37
CA ASP A 485 -41.37 -2.75 -27.09
C ASP A 485 -40.57 -1.73 -27.93
N TYR A 486 -39.33 -1.50 -27.51
CA TYR A 486 -38.34 -0.70 -28.24
C TYR A 486 -37.10 -1.54 -28.48
N LEU A 487 -36.78 -1.81 -29.74
CA LEU A 487 -35.65 -2.66 -30.12
C LEU A 487 -34.61 -1.85 -30.89
N TYR A 488 -33.38 -1.87 -30.38
CA TYR A 488 -32.21 -1.19 -30.94
C TYR A 488 -31.13 -2.25 -31.21
N GLY A 489 -30.87 -2.63 -32.46
CA GLY A 489 -29.78 -3.58 -32.75
C GLY A 489 -28.40 -2.95 -32.69
N GLU A 490 -28.33 -1.65 -32.96
CA GLU A 490 -27.08 -0.86 -32.94
C GLU A 490 -26.11 -1.26 -34.07
N ALA A 491 -24.96 -1.88 -33.79
CA ALA A 491 -23.89 -2.07 -34.77
C ALA A 491 -23.69 -3.54 -35.15
N GLY A 492 -24.04 -3.90 -36.38
CA GLY A 492 -23.93 -5.26 -36.89
C GLY A 492 -24.97 -5.54 -37.95
N ASN A 493 -25.10 -6.77 -38.43
CA ASN A 493 -26.24 -7.14 -39.27
C ASN A 493 -27.25 -7.88 -38.40
N ASP A 494 -28.24 -7.14 -37.92
CA ASP A 494 -29.13 -7.64 -36.90
C ASP A 494 -30.37 -8.29 -37.52
N THR A 495 -30.98 -9.20 -36.79
CA THR A 495 -32.23 -9.84 -37.15
C THR A 495 -33.19 -9.74 -35.99
N ASN A 496 -34.36 -9.14 -36.17
CA ASN A 496 -35.42 -9.34 -35.19
C ASN A 496 -36.37 -10.46 -35.63
N TYR A 497 -37.05 -11.08 -34.68
CA TYR A 497 -38.28 -11.82 -34.95
C TYR A 497 -39.39 -11.11 -34.20
N GLY A 498 -40.26 -10.42 -34.95
CA GLY A 498 -41.33 -9.58 -34.38
C GLY A 498 -42.27 -10.30 -33.41
N GLU A 499 -43.16 -9.50 -32.83
CA GLU A 499 -43.92 -9.82 -31.62
C GLU A 499 -44.97 -10.91 -31.88
N THR A 500 -45.38 -11.58 -30.80
CA THR A 500 -46.44 -12.60 -30.89
C THR A 500 -47.86 -12.05 -30.66
N PHE A 501 -48.01 -10.75 -30.33
CA PHE A 501 -49.30 -10.08 -30.04
C PHE A 501 -49.34 -8.62 -30.52
N LEU A 502 -50.57 -8.07 -30.62
CA LEU A 502 -50.87 -6.71 -31.12
C LEU A 502 -50.28 -5.60 -30.20
N GLY A 503 -49.00 -5.30 -30.40
CA GLY A 503 -48.26 -4.16 -29.88
C GLY A 503 -48.19 -3.01 -30.89
N SER A 504 -47.50 -1.93 -30.55
CA SER A 504 -47.03 -0.93 -31.51
C SER A 504 -45.55 -0.81 -31.23
N LEU A 505 -44.72 -1.27 -32.15
CA LEU A 505 -43.29 -1.32 -31.96
C LEU A 505 -42.55 -0.16 -32.61
N LEU A 506 -41.42 0.20 -32.03
CA LEU A 506 -40.46 1.12 -32.63
C LEU A 506 -39.10 0.42 -32.75
N TYR A 507 -38.62 0.23 -33.97
CA TYR A 507 -37.33 -0.39 -34.29
C TYR A 507 -36.35 0.65 -34.84
N LEU A 508 -35.13 0.68 -34.27
CA LEU A 508 -34.01 1.51 -34.75
C LEU A 508 -32.72 0.69 -34.83
N PHE A 509 -32.45 0.08 -35.98
CA PHE A 509 -31.19 -0.61 -36.28
C PHE A 509 -30.24 0.37 -36.98
N ASP A 510 -29.02 0.60 -36.48
CA ASP A 510 -28.17 1.74 -36.88
C ASP A 510 -27.29 1.45 -38.09
N ASN A 511 -26.14 0.77 -37.94
CA ASN A 511 -25.25 0.48 -39.07
C ASN A 511 -25.23 -1.03 -39.32
N GLY A 512 -25.65 -1.47 -40.51
CA GLY A 512 -25.83 -2.90 -40.74
C GLY A 512 -26.26 -3.27 -42.15
N ASN A 513 -26.78 -4.48 -42.32
CA ASN A 513 -27.66 -4.84 -43.42
C ASN A 513 -28.75 -5.67 -42.76
N ASP A 514 -29.72 -4.98 -42.20
CA ASP A 514 -30.54 -5.52 -41.13
C ASP A 514 -31.76 -6.22 -41.68
N HIS A 515 -32.21 -7.24 -40.96
CA HIS A 515 -33.41 -8.00 -41.28
C HIS A 515 -34.51 -7.66 -40.27
N ILE A 516 -35.37 -6.72 -40.65
CA ILE A 516 -36.41 -6.13 -39.80
C ILE A 516 -37.77 -6.76 -40.14
N TYR A 517 -38.47 -7.30 -39.14
CA TYR A 517 -39.79 -7.91 -39.23
C TYR A 517 -40.76 -7.20 -38.28
N GLY A 518 -41.73 -6.44 -38.79
CA GLY A 518 -42.65 -5.65 -37.94
C GLY A 518 -43.54 -6.49 -37.03
N GLY A 519 -43.93 -7.70 -37.45
CA GLY A 519 -44.90 -8.50 -36.70
C GLY A 519 -46.32 -7.89 -36.77
N PRO A 520 -47.27 -8.36 -35.95
CA PRO A 520 -48.62 -7.80 -35.89
C PRO A 520 -48.63 -6.53 -35.02
N GLY A 521 -49.14 -5.41 -35.52
CA GLY A 521 -49.06 -4.18 -34.75
C GLY A 521 -49.37 -2.92 -35.54
N ASN A 522 -48.96 -1.77 -35.02
CA ASN A 522 -48.81 -0.56 -35.81
C ASN A 522 -47.38 -0.10 -35.56
N ASP A 523 -46.47 -0.46 -36.45
CA ASP A 523 -45.05 -0.47 -36.16
C ASP A 523 -44.33 0.66 -36.90
N ASP A 524 -43.29 1.20 -36.30
CA ASP A 524 -42.40 2.21 -36.87
C ASP A 524 -41.01 1.58 -37.04
N LEU A 525 -40.65 1.26 -38.28
CA LEU A 525 -39.51 0.44 -38.68
C LEU A 525 -38.49 1.32 -39.42
N ASP A 526 -37.28 1.49 -38.87
CA ASP A 526 -36.20 2.26 -39.51
C ASP A 526 -34.92 1.42 -39.60
N GLY A 527 -34.47 1.15 -40.84
CA GLY A 527 -33.22 0.43 -41.14
C GLY A 527 -31.96 1.30 -41.08
N GLN A 528 -32.11 2.63 -41.02
CA GLN A 528 -31.00 3.59 -40.94
C GLN A 528 -29.87 3.40 -41.98
N ASN A 529 -28.69 2.89 -41.64
CA ASN A 529 -27.56 2.78 -42.58
C ASN A 529 -27.33 1.31 -42.95
N GLY A 530 -27.49 0.94 -44.21
CA GLY A 530 -27.30 -0.44 -44.59
C GLY A 530 -27.85 -0.80 -45.94
N ASN A 531 -27.88 -2.08 -46.30
CA ASN A 531 -28.79 -2.54 -47.35
C ASN A 531 -29.80 -3.43 -46.65
N ASP A 532 -30.86 -2.81 -46.16
CA ASP A 532 -31.73 -3.43 -45.16
C ASP A 532 -32.86 -4.18 -45.83
N THR A 533 -33.37 -5.21 -45.17
CA THR A 533 -34.56 -5.95 -45.56
C THR A 533 -35.63 -5.74 -44.51
N ILE A 534 -36.66 -4.96 -44.84
CA ILE A 534 -37.78 -4.67 -43.96
C ILE A 534 -39.00 -5.43 -44.49
N VAL A 535 -39.62 -6.24 -43.63
CA VAL A 535 -40.81 -7.02 -43.94
C VAL A 535 -41.86 -6.72 -42.89
N ASP A 536 -43.04 -6.27 -43.29
CA ASP A 536 -44.14 -6.04 -42.36
C ASP A 536 -45.02 -7.28 -42.13
N HIS A 537 -46.01 -7.12 -41.25
CA HIS A 537 -47.14 -8.04 -41.15
C HIS A 537 -48.41 -7.22 -40.84
N ASP A 538 -49.40 -7.80 -40.14
CA ASP A 538 -50.74 -7.19 -39.99
C ASP A 538 -50.64 -5.83 -39.29
N GLY A 539 -51.03 -4.73 -39.92
CA GLY A 539 -50.90 -3.46 -39.21
C GLY A 539 -51.29 -2.16 -39.91
N THR A 540 -50.75 -1.06 -39.39
CA THR A 540 -50.71 0.24 -40.07
C THR A 540 -49.37 0.84 -39.72
N ASP A 541 -48.41 0.55 -40.57
CA ASP A 541 -46.99 0.61 -40.27
C ASP A 541 -46.31 1.77 -41.01
N THR A 542 -45.23 2.26 -40.43
CA THR A 542 -44.35 3.26 -41.02
C THR A 542 -42.97 2.63 -41.17
N MET A 543 -42.40 2.70 -42.36
CA MET A 543 -41.15 2.04 -42.72
C MET A 543 -40.21 3.01 -43.43
N SER A 544 -38.94 3.00 -43.05
CA SER A 544 -37.86 3.76 -43.67
C SER A 544 -36.62 2.88 -43.86
N GLY A 545 -36.14 2.74 -45.11
CA GLY A 545 -34.83 2.14 -45.41
C GLY A 545 -33.67 3.11 -45.19
N SER A 546 -33.95 4.42 -45.18
CA SER A 546 -33.00 5.47 -44.82
C SER A 546 -31.76 5.58 -45.74
N ASN A 547 -30.62 4.93 -45.51
CA ASN A 547 -29.39 5.05 -46.32
C ASN A 547 -28.91 3.69 -46.82
N GLY A 548 -28.91 3.50 -48.14
CA GLY A 548 -28.22 2.41 -48.84
C GLY A 548 -29.10 1.78 -49.90
N ASN A 549 -29.11 0.46 -50.09
CA ASN A 549 -29.95 -0.15 -51.13
C ASN A 549 -30.91 -1.15 -50.50
N ASP A 550 -32.08 -0.66 -50.16
CA ASP A 550 -32.96 -1.37 -49.22
C ASP A 550 -34.00 -2.20 -49.95
N THR A 551 -34.52 -3.22 -49.29
CA THR A 551 -35.64 -4.06 -49.74
C THR A 551 -36.75 -3.98 -48.71
N ILE A 552 -37.86 -3.32 -49.07
CA ILE A 552 -39.03 -3.17 -48.20
C ILE A 552 -40.18 -3.99 -48.80
N ASP A 553 -40.69 -4.97 -48.07
CA ASP A 553 -41.81 -5.84 -48.48
C ASP A 553 -43.02 -5.59 -47.58
N VAL A 554 -44.06 -4.94 -48.13
CA VAL A 554 -45.32 -4.59 -47.46
C VAL A 554 -46.48 -5.39 -48.06
N GLN A 555 -46.47 -6.70 -47.86
CA GLN A 555 -47.40 -7.65 -48.49
C GLN A 555 -48.31 -8.33 -47.46
N ASP A 556 -48.64 -7.66 -46.36
CA ASP A 556 -49.49 -8.17 -45.28
C ASP A 556 -50.98 -8.38 -45.68
N GLY A 557 -51.47 -7.69 -46.71
CA GLY A 557 -52.86 -7.76 -47.16
C GLY A 557 -53.80 -6.68 -46.60
N VAL A 558 -53.31 -5.72 -45.80
CA VAL A 558 -54.12 -4.71 -45.09
C VAL A 558 -53.64 -3.29 -45.35
N GLY A 559 -54.26 -2.63 -46.34
CA GLY A 559 -53.94 -1.24 -46.69
C GLY A 559 -53.89 -0.24 -45.51
N GLY A 560 -52.78 0.49 -45.39
CA GLY A 560 -52.56 1.49 -44.35
C GLY A 560 -51.12 2.00 -44.25
N ASP A 561 -50.17 1.29 -44.84
CA ASP A 561 -48.76 1.41 -44.52
C ASP A 561 -48.05 2.52 -45.31
N THR A 562 -46.91 2.94 -44.79
CA THR A 562 -46.03 3.92 -45.44
C THR A 562 -44.62 3.37 -45.54
N ALA A 563 -44.14 3.09 -46.75
CA ALA A 563 -42.78 2.65 -47.02
C ALA A 563 -41.94 3.74 -47.71
N ASN A 564 -40.78 4.08 -47.15
CA ASN A 564 -39.84 5.04 -47.72
C ASN A 564 -38.45 4.41 -47.90
N GLY A 565 -38.02 4.20 -49.15
CA GLY A 565 -36.70 3.61 -49.44
C GLY A 565 -35.50 4.50 -49.04
N GLY A 566 -35.69 5.81 -48.91
CA GLY A 566 -34.60 6.72 -48.52
C GLY A 566 -33.57 7.01 -49.62
N LEU A 567 -32.28 6.87 -49.29
CA LEU A 567 -31.11 7.24 -50.09
C LEU A 567 -30.40 5.99 -50.62
N GLY A 568 -30.74 5.57 -51.84
CA GLY A 568 -29.86 4.83 -52.71
C GLY A 568 -30.62 4.14 -53.83
N SER A 569 -30.53 2.82 -53.94
CA SER A 569 -31.21 2.05 -54.99
C SER A 569 -32.15 1.01 -54.39
N ASP A 570 -33.31 1.49 -54.01
CA ASP A 570 -34.21 0.76 -53.11
C ASP A 570 -35.28 -0.03 -53.89
N THR A 571 -35.76 -1.11 -53.29
CA THR A 571 -36.81 -1.98 -53.82
C THR A 571 -37.95 -2.05 -52.82
N CYS A 572 -39.05 -1.38 -53.12
CA CYS A 572 -40.28 -1.47 -52.32
C CYS A 572 -41.32 -2.31 -53.05
N VAL A 573 -41.80 -3.37 -52.43
CA VAL A 573 -42.90 -4.21 -52.92
C VAL A 573 -44.10 -3.94 -52.04
N VAL A 574 -45.18 -3.38 -52.61
CA VAL A 574 -46.34 -2.90 -51.84
C VAL A 574 -47.66 -3.38 -52.40
N ASP A 575 -48.65 -3.51 -51.54
CA ASP A 575 -49.99 -3.95 -51.91
C ASP A 575 -51.00 -2.80 -52.13
N GLY A 576 -52.27 -3.15 -52.26
CA GLY A 576 -53.33 -2.22 -52.62
C GLY A 576 -53.89 -1.46 -51.42
N GLY A 577 -53.24 -0.37 -51.02
CA GLY A 577 -53.73 0.50 -49.95
C GLY A 577 -52.65 1.39 -49.33
N ASP A 578 -51.39 1.02 -49.58
CA ASP A 578 -50.22 1.60 -48.94
C ASP A 578 -49.60 2.71 -49.77
N THR A 579 -48.71 3.46 -49.12
CA THR A 579 -48.01 4.58 -49.73
C THR A 579 -46.51 4.32 -49.79
N THR A 580 -45.90 4.63 -50.93
CA THR A 580 -44.45 4.52 -51.13
C THR A 580 -43.80 5.86 -51.47
N SER A 581 -42.55 6.01 -51.06
CA SER A 581 -41.68 7.09 -51.51
C SER A 581 -40.22 6.64 -51.61
N SER A 582 -39.44 7.31 -52.45
CA SER A 582 -37.99 7.08 -52.60
C SER A 582 -37.59 5.63 -52.90
N CYS A 583 -38.43 4.92 -53.66
CA CYS A 583 -38.14 3.69 -54.39
C CYS A 583 -38.23 4.00 -55.91
#